data_AF-A0A7X9IWY3-F1
#
_entry.id   AF-A0A7X9IWY3-F1
#
_cell.length_a   1.000
_cell.length_b   1.000
_cell.length_c   1.000
_cell.angle_alpha   90.00
_cell.angle_beta   90.00
_cell.angle_gamma   90.00
#
_symmetry.space_group_name_H-M   'P 1'
#
loop_
_entity.id
_entity.type
_entity.pdbx_description
1 polymer ?
#
loop_
_entity_poly.entity_id
_entity_poly.type
_entity_poly.pdbx_seq_one_letter_code
_entity_poly.pdbx_strand_id
1 'polypeptide(L)'
;MRRATTRPDSRGDFLWDRAERKDTASVAPAVPVREPVDPTGAGDAFAGGFLGWVDRARRVDRATLRSALFVAAAVASFAVEGIGADALARVTPARIAARRRVLRTLTVGG
;
A
#
# COMPACT_ATOMS: atom_id res chain seq x y z
N MET A 1 17.28 -1.70 -26.18
CA MET A 1 17.84 -2.27 -27.43
C MET A 1 17.82 -3.78 -27.28
N ARG A 2 17.01 -4.50 -28.07
CA ARG A 2 16.74 -5.95 -27.90
C ARG A 2 17.69 -6.75 -28.80
N ARG A 3 18.34 -7.79 -28.30
CA ARG A 3 19.10 -8.76 -29.11
C ARG A 3 18.57 -10.15 -28.80
N ALA A 4 18.01 -10.80 -29.81
CA ALA A 4 17.81 -12.24 -29.81
C ALA A 4 19.04 -12.86 -30.48
N THR A 5 19.65 -13.84 -29.85
CA THR A 5 20.71 -14.65 -30.46
C THR A 5 20.17 -16.06 -30.61
N THR A 6 20.14 -16.54 -31.85
CA THR A 6 19.80 -17.93 -32.17
C THR A 6 21.07 -18.78 -32.14
N ARG A 7 20.98 -19.99 -31.58
CA ARG A 7 22.02 -21.02 -31.76
C ARG A 7 21.73 -21.77 -33.08
N PRO A 8 22.72 -22.17 -33.88
CA PRO A 8 22.47 -22.56 -35.28
C PRO A 8 21.94 -23.98 -35.50
N ASP A 9 21.71 -24.79 -34.46
CA ASP A 9 21.55 -26.25 -34.64
C ASP A 9 20.37 -26.91 -33.90
N SER A 10 19.61 -26.18 -33.09
CA SER A 10 18.44 -26.73 -32.39
C SER A 10 17.14 -26.17 -32.98
N ARG A 11 16.27 -27.07 -33.47
CA ARG A 11 14.92 -26.78 -34.00
C ARG A 11 14.13 -25.87 -33.06
N GLY A 12 14.09 -24.57 -33.35
CA GLY A 12 13.06 -23.66 -32.87
C GLY A 12 13.05 -23.29 -31.37
N ASP A 13 14.10 -23.60 -30.61
CA ASP A 13 14.14 -23.28 -29.18
C ASP A 13 14.53 -21.81 -28.95
N PHE A 14 13.53 -20.94 -28.86
CA PHE A 14 13.70 -19.56 -28.39
C PHE A 14 13.98 -19.56 -26.89
N LEU A 15 15.24 -19.35 -26.51
CA LEU A 15 15.61 -19.17 -25.10
C LEU A 15 15.20 -17.75 -24.66
N TRP A 16 13.99 -17.64 -24.10
CA TRP A 16 13.55 -16.45 -23.40
C TRP A 16 14.23 -16.40 -22.03
N ASP A 17 15.22 -15.51 -21.86
CA ASP A 17 15.70 -15.12 -20.54
C ASP A 17 14.62 -14.28 -19.84
N ARG A 18 13.69 -14.95 -19.14
CA ARG A 18 12.95 -14.30 -18.07
C ARG A 18 13.93 -14.10 -16.93
N ALA A 19 14.62 -12.96 -16.92
CA ALA A 19 15.08 -12.40 -15.66
C ALA A 19 13.85 -12.22 -14.77
N GLU A 20 13.63 -13.17 -13.85
CA GLU A 20 12.56 -13.14 -12.87
C GLU A 20 12.74 -11.90 -11.99
N ARG A 21 12.07 -10.79 -12.35
CA ARG A 21 11.80 -9.74 -11.36
C ARG A 21 10.88 -10.35 -10.31
N LYS A 22 11.43 -10.67 -9.13
CA LYS A 22 10.61 -10.85 -7.92
C LYS A 22 9.98 -9.51 -7.54
N ASP A 23 8.93 -9.11 -8.25
CA ASP A 23 8.01 -8.08 -7.78
C ASP A 23 7.22 -8.66 -6.60
N THR A 24 7.84 -8.59 -5.44
CA THR A 24 7.20 -8.93 -4.17
C THR A 24 6.14 -7.87 -3.89
N ALA A 25 4.87 -8.20 -4.09
CA ALA A 25 3.76 -7.30 -3.77
C ALA A 25 3.80 -6.91 -2.28
N SER A 26 3.58 -5.63 -1.97
CA SER A 26 3.41 -5.18 -0.58
C SER A 26 1.92 -5.02 -0.31
N VAL A 27 1.40 -5.79 0.64
CA VAL A 27 -0.01 -5.75 1.04
C VAL A 27 -0.11 -5.11 2.42
N ALA A 28 -1.02 -4.16 2.58
CA ALA A 28 -1.44 -3.70 3.90
C ALA A 28 -2.67 -4.51 4.31
N PRO A 29 -2.70 -5.10 5.53
CA PRO A 29 -3.87 -5.83 5.99
C PRO A 29 -5.04 -4.87 6.24
N ALA A 30 -6.26 -5.40 6.24
CA ALA A 30 -7.43 -4.66 6.68
C ALA A 30 -7.32 -4.34 8.18
N VAL A 31 -7.74 -3.14 8.58
CA VAL A 31 -7.93 -2.82 10.00
C VAL A 31 -9.25 -3.44 10.44
N PRO A 32 -9.29 -4.28 11.48
CA PRO A 32 -10.55 -4.65 12.12
C PRO A 32 -11.12 -3.40 12.83
N VAL A 33 -12.12 -2.79 12.22
CA VAL A 33 -12.89 -1.69 12.81
C VAL A 33 -14.09 -2.31 13.52
N ARG A 34 -14.28 -1.96 14.82
CA ARG A 34 -15.33 -2.58 15.66
C ARG A 34 -16.75 -2.22 15.20
N GLU A 35 -16.97 -0.96 14.83
CA GLU A 35 -18.29 -0.43 14.47
C GLU A 35 -18.14 0.49 13.26
N PRO A 36 -18.11 -0.05 12.03
CA PRO A 36 -18.16 0.78 10.83
C PRO A 36 -19.53 1.47 10.72
N VAL A 37 -19.53 2.79 10.62
CA VAL A 37 -20.74 3.64 10.58
C VAL A 37 -21.10 4.03 9.14
N ASP A 38 -20.12 4.47 8.35
CA ASP A 38 -20.33 4.96 6.98
C ASP A 38 -19.09 4.68 6.11
N PRO A 39 -19.17 3.88 5.03
CA PRO A 39 -18.02 3.62 4.17
C PRO A 39 -17.64 4.82 3.27
N THR A 40 -18.48 5.85 3.20
CA THR A 40 -18.28 7.00 2.31
C THR A 40 -16.95 7.69 2.61
N GLY A 41 -16.17 7.97 1.56
CA GLY A 41 -14.89 8.68 1.70
C GLY A 41 -13.72 7.83 2.20
N ALA A 42 -13.89 6.54 2.50
CA ALA A 42 -12.76 5.67 2.88
C ALA A 42 -11.69 5.56 1.78
N GLY A 43 -12.11 5.55 0.51
CA GLY A 43 -11.21 5.57 -0.64
C GLY A 43 -10.43 6.88 -0.77
N ASP A 44 -11.11 8.02 -0.63
CA ASP A 44 -10.47 9.35 -0.69
C ASP A 44 -9.53 9.56 0.50
N ALA A 45 -9.92 9.09 1.69
CA ALA A 45 -9.08 9.09 2.88
C ALA A 45 -7.83 8.22 2.70
N PHE A 46 -7.96 7.05 2.06
CA PHE A 46 -6.82 6.21 1.69
C PHE A 46 -5.89 6.95 0.72
N ALA A 47 -6.43 7.47 -0.38
CA ALA A 47 -5.65 8.18 -1.39
C ALA A 47 -4.93 9.40 -0.81
N GLY A 48 -5.63 10.22 -0.02
CA GLY A 48 -5.06 11.37 0.67
C GLY A 48 -3.97 10.99 1.68
N GLY A 49 -4.19 9.94 2.48
CA GLY A 49 -3.19 9.43 3.42
C GLY A 49 -1.94 8.88 2.72
N PHE A 50 -2.12 8.22 1.57
CA PHE A 50 -1.04 7.71 0.75
C PHE A 50 -0.20 8.84 0.15
N LEU A 51 -0.86 9.73 -0.60
CA LEU A 51 -0.21 10.85 -1.29
C LEU A 51 0.44 11.81 -0.30
N GLY A 52 -0.23 12.11 0.82
CA GLY A 52 0.32 12.95 1.88
C GLY A 52 1.58 12.37 2.51
N TRP A 53 1.69 11.04 2.66
CA TRP A 53 2.92 10.41 3.14
C TRP A 53 4.05 10.49 2.12
N VAL A 54 3.74 10.26 0.83
CA VAL A 54 4.73 10.35 -0.25
C VAL A 54 5.27 11.77 -0.39
N ASP A 55 4.39 12.78 -0.38
CA ASP A 55 4.78 14.19 -0.41
C ASP A 55 5.68 14.56 0.78
N ARG A 56 5.27 14.15 1.99
CA ARG A 56 6.07 14.35 3.21
C ARG A 56 7.46 13.70 3.13
N ALA A 57 7.54 12.51 2.55
CA ALA A 57 8.79 11.76 2.45
C ALA A 57 9.75 12.32 1.39
N ARG A 58 9.24 13.12 0.43
CA ARG A 58 10.00 13.72 -0.69
C ARG A 58 10.80 12.70 -1.52
N ARG A 59 10.37 11.43 -1.50
CA ARG A 59 11.03 10.32 -2.22
C ARG A 59 10.02 9.25 -2.61
N VAL A 60 10.24 8.62 -3.77
CA VAL A 60 9.40 7.55 -4.28
C VAL A 60 10.24 6.28 -4.40
N ASP A 61 10.42 5.61 -3.26
CA ASP A 61 11.09 4.31 -3.19
C ASP A 61 10.20 3.28 -2.49
N ARG A 62 10.59 2.01 -2.62
CA ARG A 62 9.83 0.87 -2.11
C ARG A 62 9.53 0.95 -0.60
N ALA A 63 10.47 1.44 0.21
CA ALA A 63 10.28 1.56 1.66
C ALA A 63 9.28 2.66 1.99
N THR A 64 9.30 3.74 1.22
CA THR A 64 8.37 4.86 1.34
C THR A 64 6.97 4.48 0.91
N LEU A 65 6.82 3.81 -0.23
CA LEU A 65 5.53 3.30 -0.71
C LEU A 65 4.93 2.28 0.27
N ARG A 66 5.76 1.37 0.81
CA ARG A 66 5.32 0.44 1.85
C ARG A 66 4.83 1.18 3.10
N SER A 67 5.55 2.21 3.53
CA SER A 67 5.11 3.03 4.67
C SER A 67 3.83 3.82 4.37
N ALA A 68 3.70 4.35 3.15
CA ALA A 68 2.51 5.06 2.68
C ALA A 68 1.27 4.16 2.72
N LEU A 69 1.37 2.90 2.29
CA LEU A 69 0.28 1.92 2.36
C LEU A 69 -0.25 1.77 3.80
N PHE A 70 0.64 1.64 4.79
CA PHE A 70 0.21 1.52 6.19
C PHE A 70 -0.40 2.80 6.76
N VAL A 71 0.07 3.96 6.32
CA VAL A 71 -0.52 5.26 6.72
C VAL A 71 -1.89 5.43 6.08
N ALA A 72 -2.01 5.15 4.78
CA ALA A 72 -3.26 5.20 4.04
C ALA A 72 -4.34 4.28 4.66
N ALA A 73 -3.99 3.04 4.95
CA ALA A 73 -4.89 2.10 5.62
C ALA A 73 -5.30 2.57 7.03
N ALA A 74 -4.38 3.20 7.78
CA ALA A 74 -4.70 3.78 9.08
C ALA A 74 -5.69 4.96 8.95
N VAL A 75 -5.48 5.86 7.98
CA VAL A 75 -6.35 7.02 7.74
C VAL A 75 -7.73 6.56 7.27
N ALA A 76 -7.81 5.65 6.30
CA ALA A 76 -9.06 5.08 5.81
C ALA A 76 -9.87 4.40 6.91
N SER A 77 -9.20 3.75 7.87
CA SER A 77 -9.89 3.10 8.99
C SER A 77 -10.58 4.07 9.95
N PHE A 78 -10.24 5.36 9.93
CA PHE A 78 -10.99 6.39 10.67
C PHE A 78 -12.16 6.96 9.86
N ALA A 79 -12.07 6.97 8.53
CA ALA A 79 -13.16 7.45 7.67
C ALA A 79 -14.44 6.64 7.91
N VAL A 80 -14.30 5.33 8.15
CA VAL A 80 -15.44 4.45 8.38
C VAL A 80 -16.06 4.53 9.79
N GLU A 81 -15.48 5.30 10.72
CA GLU A 81 -15.92 5.36 12.13
C GLU A 81 -16.92 6.50 12.41
N GLY A 82 -17.35 7.27 11.41
CA GLY A 82 -18.36 8.32 11.59
C GLY A 82 -18.99 8.75 10.27
N ILE A 83 -20.07 9.54 10.34
CA ILE A 83 -20.80 10.01 9.16
C ILE A 83 -19.95 11.02 8.38
N GLY A 84 -19.76 10.78 7.09
CA GLY A 84 -18.98 11.66 6.22
C GLY A 84 -17.56 11.95 6.74
N ALA A 85 -17.14 13.22 6.69
CA ALA A 85 -15.77 13.62 7.06
C ALA A 85 -15.57 13.86 8.57
N ASP A 86 -16.60 13.70 9.40
CA ASP A 86 -16.58 14.09 10.81
C ASP A 86 -15.52 13.34 11.62
N ALA A 87 -15.38 12.04 11.37
CA ALA A 87 -14.38 11.22 12.05
C ALA A 87 -12.96 11.65 11.66
N LEU A 88 -12.73 11.93 10.37
CA LEU A 88 -11.44 12.39 9.84
C LEU A 88 -11.04 13.77 10.39
N ALA A 89 -12.00 14.69 10.54
CA ALA A 89 -11.76 16.02 11.09
C ALA A 89 -11.20 15.99 12.53
N ARG A 90 -11.42 14.89 13.27
CA ARG A 90 -10.94 14.68 14.64
C ARG A 90 -9.69 13.79 14.74
N VAL A 91 -9.10 13.40 13.60
CA VAL A 91 -7.90 12.55 13.57
C VAL A 91 -6.65 13.38 13.88
N THR A 92 -5.77 12.83 14.72
CA THR A 92 -4.47 13.43 15.04
C THR A 92 -3.32 12.55 14.52
N PRO A 93 -2.12 13.12 14.30
CA PRO A 93 -0.94 12.34 13.92
C PRO A 93 -0.63 11.19 14.91
N ALA A 94 -0.88 11.40 16.21
CA ALA A 94 -0.71 10.37 17.23
C ALA A 94 -1.67 9.19 17.05
N ARG A 95 -2.95 9.46 16.74
CA ARG A 95 -3.95 8.42 16.46
C ARG A 95 -3.59 7.62 15.20
N ILE A 96 -3.13 8.29 14.15
CA ILE A 96 -2.63 7.63 12.93
C ILE A 96 -1.43 6.74 13.25
N ALA A 97 -0.47 7.23 14.04
CA ALA A 97 0.71 6.46 14.41
C ALA A 97 0.35 5.21 15.24
N ALA A 98 -0.59 5.34 16.17
CA ALA A 98 -1.10 4.21 16.96
C ALA A 98 -1.78 3.17 16.07
N ARG A 99 -2.69 3.60 15.18
CA ARG A 99 -3.38 2.72 14.23
C ARG A 99 -2.43 2.02 13.26
N ARG A 100 -1.43 2.74 12.75
CA ARG A 100 -0.33 2.20 11.93
C ARG A 100 0.46 1.12 12.68
N ARG A 101 0.67 1.26 14.00
CA ARG A 101 1.36 0.25 14.82
C ARG A 101 0.56 -1.06 14.86
N VAL A 102 -0.76 -0.98 15.06
CA VAL A 102 -1.67 -2.13 15.03
C VAL A 102 -1.61 -2.82 13.66
N LEU A 103 -1.67 -2.06 12.57
CA LEU A 103 -1.57 -2.61 11.22
C LEU A 103 -0.26 -3.38 10.98
N ARG A 104 0.86 -2.85 11.46
CA ARG A 104 2.15 -3.54 11.35
C ARG A 104 2.17 -4.85 12.13
N THR A 105 1.60 -4.89 13.33
CA THR A 105 1.54 -6.14 14.12
C THR A 105 0.70 -7.22 13.44
N LEU A 106 -0.30 -6.84 12.64
CA LEU A 106 -1.11 -7.77 11.84
C LEU A 106 -0.38 -8.33 10.60
N THR A 107 0.78 -7.75 10.23
CA THR A 107 1.51 -8.16 9.01
C THR A 107 2.73 -9.05 9.29
N VAL A 108 3.23 -9.13 10.53
CA VAL A 108 4.46 -9.89 10.86
C VAL A 108 4.21 -11.41 11.02
N GLY A 109 3.19 -11.95 10.36
CA GLY A 109 2.75 -13.35 10.49
C GLY A 109 2.39 -14.02 9.17
N GLY A 110 3.14 -13.74 8.10
CA GLY A 110 2.95 -14.35 6.78
C GLY A 110 4.26 -14.45 6.01
#